data_AF-A0A420MPU0-F1
#
_entry.id   AF-A0A420MPU0-F1
#
_cell.length_a   1.000
_cell.length_b   1.000
_cell.length_c   1.000
_cell.angle_alpha   90.00
_cell.angle_beta   90.00
_cell.angle_gamma   90.00
#
_symmetry.space_group_name_H-M   'P 1'
#
loop_
_entity.id
_entity.type
_entity.pdbx_description
1 polymer ?
#
loop_
_entity_poly.entity_id
_entity_poly.type
_entity_poly.pdbx_seq_one_letter_code
_entity_poly.pdbx_strand_id
1 'polypeptide(L)'
;MASKLQQNESNLLRLPTEILAEIVKELCFIDVPFSTEYPDIKIQKDTNQNLKSLRLAHRTFAECDDLNTILFSNIVLEPTRTALTSLQRGDFSRVARHVHSVTFTTPPSWTLPYKAYEKMLRSSQDSSVLFWPEGLKSAYDAYMNDARDTQALLEDPEGELKQAWTGILKTLGDRLEKVKLLSYDCEKIRQVKYLDALSKEDIGMSWQLPRHDHKEDEWARFELRDENSEPTVEYHCKHATAVTGDKLIAMVFTCLAASGVAIPNLNIQSFMTGDVECKDIPGWEDLDFSKLKVLHISPEIPSGENGLVERHLWAMSDSHAEKMKIKSGDFCHDLLDKCHSSIQHFAYGIDHVGKGVLCWPIRKPSHDFPELTHLTQKGNIFPQALAHWLLHFKSLQHLEVSGKVCRGPADVDWRFVFSAIREHPNVSGETPKGLRVDLDDLHMEGSVSYSGVICKDASIATKRHERDMSLEHYQDVNYGMEAHFYGEMPLGENKALLYHMGRWEPRDEEDESDS
;
A
#
# COMPACT_ATOMS: atom_id res chain seq x y z
N MET A 1 1.05 -48.31 46.66
CA MET A 1 -0.30 -47.93 46.16
C MET A 1 -0.13 -47.20 44.84
N ALA A 2 0.10 -47.97 43.78
CA ALA A 2 -0.12 -47.54 42.41
C ALA A 2 -1.59 -47.78 42.11
N SER A 3 -2.33 -46.74 41.70
CA SER A 3 -3.72 -46.73 41.21
C SER A 3 -4.46 -45.50 41.76
N LYS A 4 -4.25 -44.33 41.14
CA LYS A 4 -5.21 -43.20 41.06
C LYS A 4 -4.65 -41.95 40.34
N LEU A 5 -3.77 -42.14 39.35
CA LEU A 5 -3.23 -41.04 38.51
C LEU A 5 -3.43 -41.31 37.01
N GLN A 6 -4.47 -42.06 36.65
CA GLN A 6 -4.67 -42.55 35.27
C GLN A 6 -6.10 -42.37 34.73
N GLN A 7 -6.86 -41.39 35.23
CA GLN A 7 -8.20 -41.06 34.70
C GLN A 7 -8.47 -39.56 34.67
N ASN A 8 -7.55 -38.81 34.04
CA ASN A 8 -7.86 -37.50 33.45
C ASN A 8 -7.30 -37.47 32.01
N GLU A 9 -7.45 -38.57 31.27
CA GLU A 9 -7.44 -38.49 29.81
C GLU A 9 -8.68 -37.70 29.41
N SER A 10 -8.44 -36.47 28.93
CA SER A 10 -9.45 -35.44 28.78
C SER A 10 -10.60 -35.90 27.86
N ASN A 11 -11.86 -35.61 28.25
CA ASN A 11 -13.05 -35.74 27.39
C ASN A 11 -12.93 -34.95 26.07
N LEU A 12 -11.92 -34.09 25.91
CA LEU A 12 -11.57 -33.38 24.67
C LEU A 12 -11.09 -34.32 23.56
N LEU A 13 -10.54 -35.50 23.87
CA LEU A 13 -10.11 -36.50 22.88
C LEU A 13 -11.28 -37.10 22.07
N ARG A 14 -12.52 -36.82 22.44
CA ARG A 14 -13.74 -37.35 21.79
C ARG A 14 -14.59 -36.30 21.08
N LEU A 15 -14.20 -35.03 21.09
CA LEU A 15 -14.95 -34.03 20.33
C LEU A 15 -14.72 -34.25 18.83
N PRO A 16 -15.79 -34.42 18.03
CA PRO A 16 -15.68 -34.44 16.57
C PRO A 16 -15.00 -33.17 16.07
N THR A 17 -14.24 -33.29 14.98
CA THR A 17 -13.54 -32.17 14.34
C THR A 17 -14.49 -31.03 14.01
N GLU A 18 -15.73 -31.34 13.66
CA GLU A 18 -16.79 -30.39 13.36
C GLU A 18 -17.15 -29.52 14.58
N ILE A 19 -17.16 -30.10 15.79
CA ILE A 19 -17.43 -29.34 17.02
C ILE A 19 -16.24 -28.44 17.36
N LEU A 20 -15.01 -28.93 17.15
CA LEU A 20 -13.80 -28.14 17.35
C LEU A 20 -13.73 -26.95 16.38
N ALA A 21 -14.09 -27.18 15.11
CA ALA A 21 -14.22 -26.15 14.09
C ALA A 21 -15.21 -25.07 14.51
N GLU A 22 -16.37 -25.47 15.03
CA GLU A 22 -17.41 -24.53 15.46
C GLU A 22 -16.98 -23.73 16.70
N ILE A 23 -16.31 -24.35 17.67
CA ILE A 23 -15.70 -23.63 18.80
C ILE A 23 -14.69 -22.59 18.31
N VAL A 24 -13.83 -22.94 17.35
CA VAL A 24 -12.84 -22.02 16.80
C VAL A 24 -13.52 -20.86 16.06
N LYS A 25 -14.55 -21.13 15.25
CA LYS A 25 -15.33 -20.08 14.56
C LYS A 25 -16.02 -19.14 15.55
N GLU A 26 -16.72 -19.66 16.54
CA GLU A 26 -17.40 -18.86 17.56
C GLU A 26 -16.41 -18.00 18.36
N LEU A 27 -15.18 -18.47 18.58
CA LEU A 27 -14.15 -17.66 19.22
C LEU A 27 -13.61 -16.54 18.32
N CYS A 28 -13.73 -16.65 17.00
CA CYS A 28 -13.23 -15.65 16.05
C CYS A 28 -14.22 -14.50 15.79
N PHE A 29 -15.51 -14.70 16.02
CA PHE A 29 -16.55 -13.73 15.68
C PHE A 29 -17.31 -13.26 16.94
N ILE A 30 -17.72 -11.98 16.94
CA ILE A 30 -18.80 -11.50 17.83
C ILE A 30 -20.02 -11.27 16.95
N ASP A 31 -21.15 -11.87 17.33
CA ASP A 31 -22.45 -11.41 16.85
C ASP A 31 -22.76 -10.08 17.53
N VAL A 32 -22.73 -9.00 16.75
CA VAL A 32 -23.17 -7.69 17.23
C VAL A 32 -24.58 -7.46 16.70
N PRO A 33 -25.63 -7.49 17.55
CA PRO A 33 -26.97 -7.16 17.10
C PRO A 33 -27.03 -5.65 16.82
N PHE A 34 -26.93 -5.26 15.55
CA PHE A 34 -26.82 -3.84 15.18
C PHE A 34 -28.19 -3.14 15.06
N SER A 35 -29.25 -3.83 14.65
CA SER A 35 -30.67 -3.49 14.89
C SER A 35 -31.55 -4.57 14.21
N THR A 36 -32.87 -4.49 14.38
CA THR A 36 -33.86 -5.37 13.71
C THR A 36 -33.91 -5.22 12.19
N GLU A 37 -33.22 -4.25 11.58
CA GLU A 37 -33.24 -4.00 10.13
C GLU A 37 -32.05 -4.62 9.37
N TYR A 38 -30.98 -5.03 10.07
CA TYR A 38 -29.80 -5.67 9.46
C TYR A 38 -29.30 -6.85 10.32
N PRO A 39 -29.79 -8.08 10.09
CA PRO A 39 -29.32 -9.24 10.85
C PRO A 39 -27.88 -9.61 10.45
N ASP A 40 -27.06 -9.81 11.49
CA ASP A 40 -25.79 -10.55 11.53
C ASP A 40 -24.63 -10.05 10.65
N ILE A 41 -24.05 -8.91 11.01
CA ILE A 41 -22.66 -8.61 10.64
C ILE A 41 -21.73 -9.28 11.67
N LYS A 42 -21.08 -10.37 11.28
CA LYS A 42 -20.04 -11.02 12.09
C LYS A 42 -18.77 -10.17 12.05
N ILE A 43 -18.47 -9.47 13.14
CA ILE A 43 -17.23 -8.70 13.29
C ILE A 43 -16.15 -9.63 13.85
N GLN A 44 -15.01 -9.72 13.16
CA GLN A 44 -13.86 -10.51 13.62
C GLN A 44 -13.28 -9.90 14.89
N LYS A 45 -13.27 -10.66 15.99
CA LYS A 45 -12.73 -10.24 17.27
C LYS A 45 -11.20 -10.35 17.22
N ASP A 46 -10.48 -9.38 17.79
CA ASP A 46 -9.02 -9.45 17.95
C ASP A 46 -8.66 -10.51 19.03
N THR A 47 -8.75 -11.77 18.63
CA THR A 47 -8.70 -12.98 19.48
C THR A 47 -7.46 -13.81 19.26
N ASN A 48 -6.50 -13.31 18.47
CA ASN A 48 -5.27 -14.03 18.15
C ASN A 48 -4.55 -14.57 19.39
N GLN A 49 -4.55 -13.83 20.51
CA GLN A 49 -3.93 -14.31 21.76
C GLN A 49 -4.70 -15.46 22.41
N ASN A 50 -6.04 -15.43 22.37
CA ASN A 50 -6.89 -16.49 22.90
C ASN A 50 -6.77 -17.76 22.06
N LEU A 51 -6.72 -17.63 20.73
CA LEU A 51 -6.51 -18.72 19.79
C LEU A 51 -5.12 -19.35 19.94
N LYS A 52 -4.07 -18.54 20.13
CA LYS A 52 -2.71 -19.03 20.44
C LYS A 52 -2.69 -19.78 21.77
N SER A 53 -3.31 -19.22 22.81
CA SER A 53 -3.41 -19.86 24.13
C SER A 53 -4.15 -21.19 24.05
N LEU A 54 -5.23 -21.24 23.27
CA LEU A 54 -6.00 -22.47 23.01
C LEU A 54 -5.15 -23.53 22.30
N ARG A 55 -4.39 -23.13 21.28
CA ARG A 55 -3.45 -24.00 20.56
C ARG A 55 -2.38 -24.58 21.48
N LEU A 56 -1.86 -23.78 22.41
CA LEU A 56 -0.84 -24.20 23.38
C LEU A 56 -1.41 -25.04 24.53
N ALA A 57 -2.71 -24.93 24.81
CA ALA A 57 -3.34 -25.62 25.93
C ALA A 57 -3.50 -27.14 25.72
N HIS A 58 -3.67 -27.61 24.48
CA HIS A 58 -3.86 -29.05 24.20
C HIS A 58 -3.45 -29.47 22.79
N ARG A 59 -2.95 -30.71 22.65
CA ARG A 59 -2.49 -31.28 21.37
C ARG A 59 -3.59 -31.30 20.30
N THR A 60 -4.83 -31.61 20.68
CA THR A 60 -5.99 -31.60 19.76
C THR A 60 -6.20 -30.24 19.09
N PHE A 61 -6.04 -29.14 19.82
CA PHE A 61 -6.11 -27.78 19.24
C PHE A 61 -4.84 -27.46 18.45
N ALA A 62 -3.66 -27.91 18.90
CA ALA A 62 -2.42 -27.77 18.14
C ALA A 62 -2.46 -28.41 16.74
N GLU A 63 -3.21 -29.52 16.60
CA GLU A 63 -3.39 -30.27 15.36
C GLU A 63 -4.68 -29.90 14.60
N CYS A 64 -5.46 -28.92 15.09
CA CYS A 64 -6.72 -28.51 14.46
C CYS A 64 -6.46 -27.64 13.22
N ASP A 65 -6.92 -28.10 12.05
CA ASP A 65 -6.66 -27.45 10.77
C ASP A 65 -7.32 -26.07 10.64
N ASP A 66 -8.55 -25.89 11.13
CA ASP A 66 -9.24 -24.59 11.09
C ASP A 66 -8.51 -23.56 11.96
N LEU A 67 -8.10 -23.95 13.16
CA LEU A 67 -7.34 -23.09 14.06
C LEU A 67 -5.98 -22.71 13.46
N ASN A 68 -5.27 -23.68 12.90
CA ASN A 68 -3.98 -23.43 12.26
C ASN A 68 -4.13 -22.58 10.98
N THR A 69 -5.20 -22.76 10.22
CA THR A 69 -5.49 -21.94 9.03
C THR A 69 -5.73 -20.49 9.42
N ILE A 70 -6.48 -20.23 10.49
CA ILE A 70 -6.71 -18.86 10.98
C ILE A 70 -5.41 -18.24 11.50
N LEU A 71 -4.68 -18.96 12.36
CA LEU A 71 -3.47 -18.45 13.01
C LEU A 71 -2.27 -18.28 12.06
N PHE A 72 -2.16 -19.13 11.03
CA PHE A 72 -0.99 -19.18 10.16
C PHE A 72 -1.30 -18.81 8.70
N SER A 73 -2.52 -18.39 8.38
CA SER A 73 -2.88 -17.89 7.03
C SER A 73 -1.89 -16.87 6.49
N ASN A 74 -1.37 -16.01 7.36
CA ASN A 74 -0.30 -15.07 7.07
C ASN A 74 0.83 -15.20 8.10
N ILE A 75 2.07 -15.29 7.62
CA ILE A 75 3.26 -15.18 8.48
C ILE A 75 3.93 -13.82 8.28
N VAL A 76 4.63 -13.36 9.31
CA VAL A 76 5.42 -12.13 9.27
C VAL A 76 6.90 -12.49 9.39
N LEU A 77 7.71 -12.00 8.45
CA LEU A 77 9.15 -12.18 8.43
C LEU A 77 9.84 -10.84 8.62
N GLU A 78 10.65 -10.77 9.68
CA GLU A 78 11.44 -9.59 10.05
C GLU A 78 12.93 -9.87 9.79
N PRO A 79 13.69 -8.93 9.22
CA PRO A 79 15.11 -9.15 8.94
C PRO A 79 15.99 -8.87 10.17
N THR A 80 15.57 -9.34 11.34
CA THR A 80 16.32 -9.17 12.61
C THR A 80 17.02 -10.45 13.01
N ARG A 81 18.12 -10.32 13.77
CA ARG A 81 18.89 -11.46 14.31
C ARG A 81 18.02 -12.41 15.13
N THR A 82 17.12 -11.85 15.94
CA THR A 82 16.19 -12.61 16.80
C THR A 82 15.17 -13.38 15.98
N ALA A 83 14.57 -12.76 14.97
CA ALA A 83 13.61 -13.42 14.09
C ALA A 83 14.29 -14.54 13.28
N LEU A 84 15.47 -14.29 12.73
CA LEU A 84 16.25 -15.27 11.99
C LEU A 84 16.61 -16.49 12.87
N THR A 85 17.09 -16.25 14.08
CA THR A 85 17.43 -17.32 15.04
C THR A 85 16.20 -18.15 15.40
N SER A 86 15.05 -17.50 15.58
CA SER A 86 13.78 -18.17 15.87
C SER A 86 13.34 -19.06 14.70
N LEU A 87 13.51 -18.55 13.47
CA LEU A 87 13.17 -19.26 12.25
C LEU A 87 14.08 -20.47 12.02
N GLN A 88 15.39 -20.34 12.26
CA GLN A 88 16.37 -21.42 12.12
C GLN A 88 16.19 -22.53 13.18
N ARG A 89 15.67 -22.21 14.37
CA ARG A 89 15.40 -23.18 15.44
C ARG A 89 14.04 -23.87 15.30
N GLY A 90 13.09 -23.24 14.61
CA GLY A 90 11.73 -23.73 14.47
C GLY A 90 11.54 -24.71 13.32
N ASP A 91 10.70 -25.72 13.51
CA ASP A 91 10.21 -26.57 12.41
C ASP A 91 8.95 -25.96 11.79
N PHE A 92 9.10 -25.36 10.61
CA PHE A 92 8.02 -24.71 9.88
C PHE A 92 7.13 -25.71 9.10
N SER A 93 7.59 -26.95 8.89
CA SER A 93 6.93 -27.91 8.00
C SER A 93 5.48 -28.21 8.40
N ARG A 94 5.19 -28.22 9.71
CA ARG A 94 3.87 -28.52 10.27
C ARG A 94 2.82 -27.47 9.96
N VAL A 95 3.22 -26.20 9.88
CA VAL A 95 2.30 -25.07 9.67
C VAL A 95 2.32 -24.58 8.22
N ALA A 96 3.35 -24.91 7.44
CA ALA A 96 3.52 -24.48 6.05
C ALA A 96 2.30 -24.74 5.16
N ARG A 97 1.53 -25.82 5.42
CA ARG A 97 0.31 -26.13 4.65
C ARG A 97 -0.85 -25.16 4.86
N HIS A 98 -0.81 -24.36 5.93
CA HIS A 98 -1.85 -23.41 6.31
C HIS A 98 -1.51 -21.98 5.90
N VAL A 99 -0.31 -21.76 5.35
CA VAL A 99 0.24 -20.44 5.07
C VAL A 99 0.02 -20.11 3.61
N HIS A 100 -0.75 -19.05 3.36
CA HIS A 100 -1.13 -18.60 2.02
C HIS A 100 -0.56 -17.21 1.72
N SER A 101 -0.12 -16.48 2.75
CA SER A 101 0.43 -15.13 2.64
C SER A 101 1.70 -14.97 3.47
N VAL A 102 2.67 -14.23 2.93
CA VAL A 102 3.88 -13.83 3.64
C VAL A 102 3.98 -12.31 3.64
N THR A 103 4.12 -11.73 4.82
CA THR A 103 4.38 -10.30 5.00
C THR A 103 5.83 -10.11 5.42
N PHE A 104 6.58 -9.33 4.65
CA PHE A 104 7.88 -8.81 5.03
C PHE A 104 7.70 -7.39 5.58
N THR A 105 8.34 -7.10 6.71
CA THR A 105 8.17 -5.80 7.37
C THR A 105 9.47 -5.05 7.50
N THR A 106 9.42 -3.72 7.39
CA THR A 106 10.62 -2.89 7.49
C THR A 106 11.28 -2.98 8.87
N PRO A 107 12.61 -3.13 8.91
CA PRO A 107 13.36 -3.18 10.15
C PRO A 107 13.64 -1.81 10.77
N PRO A 108 14.25 -1.80 11.97
CA PRO A 108 14.95 -0.63 12.48
C PRO A 108 15.92 -0.04 11.46
N SER A 109 16.03 1.28 11.42
CA SER A 109 16.87 1.99 10.47
C SER A 109 18.18 2.49 11.08
N TRP A 110 19.28 2.16 10.41
CA TRP A 110 20.65 2.59 10.72
C TRP A 110 20.98 4.01 10.24
N THR A 111 20.05 4.69 9.57
CA THR A 111 20.22 6.08 9.13
C THR A 111 19.44 7.08 9.98
N LEU A 112 18.75 6.62 11.03
CA LEU A 112 18.02 7.48 11.95
C LEU A 112 18.98 8.31 12.81
N PRO A 113 19.00 9.65 12.71
CA PRO A 113 19.92 10.47 13.50
C PRO A 113 19.58 10.48 14.99
N TYR A 114 20.60 10.57 15.86
CA TYR A 114 20.42 10.66 17.32
C TYR A 114 19.44 11.77 17.73
N LYS A 115 19.55 12.97 17.14
CA LYS A 115 18.63 14.08 17.44
C LYS A 115 17.17 13.74 17.13
N ALA A 116 16.91 13.05 16.02
CA ALA A 116 15.57 12.63 15.65
C ALA A 116 15.06 11.55 16.61
N TYR A 117 15.89 10.54 16.88
CA TYR A 117 15.60 9.50 17.87
C TYR A 117 15.28 10.08 19.26
N GLU A 118 16.08 11.03 19.74
CA GLU A 118 15.87 11.72 21.01
C GLU A 118 14.55 12.49 21.02
N LYS A 119 14.23 13.24 19.96
CA LYS A 119 12.96 13.99 19.89
C LYS A 119 11.74 13.05 19.84
N MET A 120 11.83 11.92 19.13
CA MET A 120 10.79 10.87 19.11
C MET A 120 10.56 10.25 20.49
N LEU A 121 11.64 9.93 21.21
CA LEU A 121 11.55 9.36 22.56
C LEU A 121 11.03 10.37 23.58
N ARG A 122 11.27 11.66 23.39
CA ARG A 122 10.75 12.70 24.29
C ARG A 122 9.27 13.00 24.05
N SER A 123 8.78 12.84 22.81
CA SER A 123 7.38 13.12 22.45
C SER A 123 6.42 11.95 22.68
N SER A 124 6.91 10.72 22.88
CA SER A 124 6.03 9.57 23.18
C SER A 124 5.42 9.67 24.59
N GLN A 125 4.10 9.63 24.70
CA GLN A 125 3.35 9.79 25.96
C GLN A 125 3.71 8.75 27.05
N ASP A 126 4.27 7.59 26.66
CA ASP A 126 4.64 6.49 27.55
C ASP A 126 6.08 6.58 28.13
N SER A 127 6.89 7.57 27.74
CA SER A 127 8.34 7.61 28.04
C SER A 127 8.81 8.80 28.88
N SER A 128 7.96 9.80 29.12
CA SER A 128 8.37 11.08 29.74
C SER A 128 8.95 10.95 31.16
N VAL A 129 8.78 9.79 31.80
CA VAL A 129 9.25 9.51 33.17
C VAL A 129 10.57 8.69 33.21
N LEU A 130 11.04 8.10 32.09
CA LEU A 130 12.02 6.99 32.14
C LEU A 130 13.44 7.25 31.61
N PHE A 131 13.74 8.37 30.95
CA PHE A 131 15.05 8.52 30.29
C PHE A 131 15.81 9.80 30.72
N TRP A 132 16.70 9.64 31.70
CA TRP A 132 17.77 10.59 31.99
C TRP A 132 18.76 10.65 30.79
N PRO A 133 19.54 11.75 30.59
CA PRO A 133 20.43 11.91 29.43
C PRO A 133 21.37 10.72 29.15
N GLU A 134 21.88 10.08 30.19
CA GLU A 134 22.75 8.90 30.10
C GLU A 134 22.00 7.64 29.62
N GLY A 135 20.70 7.54 29.92
CA GLY A 135 19.81 6.48 29.45
C GLY A 135 19.42 6.62 27.98
N LEU A 136 19.24 7.86 27.50
CA LEU A 136 18.94 8.15 26.09
C LEU A 136 20.06 7.70 25.16
N LYS A 137 21.31 8.03 25.51
CA LYS A 137 22.48 7.62 24.73
C LYS A 137 22.62 6.11 24.69
N SER A 138 22.50 5.45 25.84
CA SER A 138 22.57 3.99 25.94
C SER A 138 21.46 3.30 25.13
N ALA A 139 20.25 3.85 25.14
CA ALA A 139 19.13 3.34 24.33
C ALA A 139 19.36 3.54 22.83
N TYR A 140 19.90 4.69 22.42
CA TYR A 140 20.25 4.91 21.01
C TYR A 140 21.37 3.98 20.55
N ASP A 141 22.41 3.78 21.37
CA ASP A 141 23.50 2.87 21.05
C ASP A 141 22.96 1.43 20.88
N ALA A 142 22.03 1.02 21.75
CA ALA A 142 21.33 -0.26 21.66
C ALA A 142 20.48 -0.40 20.38
N TYR A 143 19.68 0.62 20.03
CA TYR A 143 18.93 0.69 18.78
C TYR A 143 19.85 0.61 17.55
N MET A 144 20.94 1.37 17.55
CA MET A 144 21.88 1.42 16.43
C MET A 144 22.65 0.11 16.24
N ASN A 145 22.90 -0.64 17.32
CA ASN A 145 23.49 -1.96 17.22
C ASN A 145 22.54 -2.95 16.51
N ASP A 146 21.27 -3.01 16.91
CA ASP A 146 20.26 -3.86 16.24
C ASP A 146 20.02 -3.44 14.78
N ALA A 147 19.98 -2.13 14.53
CA ALA A 147 19.82 -1.58 13.17
C ALA A 147 21.02 -1.91 12.27
N ARG A 148 22.26 -1.87 12.78
CA ARG A 148 23.47 -2.26 12.03
C ARG A 148 23.56 -3.76 11.79
N ASP A 149 23.15 -4.57 12.76
CA ASP A 149 23.05 -6.02 12.57
C ASP A 149 22.04 -6.35 11.47
N THR A 150 20.91 -5.64 11.46
CA THR A 150 19.90 -5.77 10.40
C THR A 150 20.42 -5.26 9.05
N GLN A 151 21.18 -4.16 9.04
CA GLN A 151 21.86 -3.68 7.83
C GLN A 151 22.74 -4.77 7.23
N ALA A 152 23.59 -5.39 8.04
CA ALA A 152 24.49 -6.46 7.60
C ALA A 152 23.71 -7.67 7.03
N LEU A 153 22.57 -8.03 7.63
CA LEU A 153 21.71 -9.10 7.13
C LEU A 153 21.07 -8.77 5.77
N LEU A 154 20.66 -7.51 5.54
CA LEU A 154 20.01 -7.08 4.30
C LEU A 154 21.00 -6.76 3.18
N GLU A 155 22.23 -6.35 3.51
CA GLU A 155 23.27 -6.01 2.53
C GLU A 155 24.05 -7.23 2.03
N ASP A 156 23.92 -8.40 2.66
CA ASP A 156 24.54 -9.65 2.22
C ASP A 156 23.58 -10.48 1.33
N PRO A 157 23.69 -10.40 -0.01
CA PRO A 157 22.79 -11.09 -0.93
C PRO A 157 22.99 -12.62 -0.97
N GLU A 158 24.03 -13.15 -0.34
CA GLU A 158 24.30 -14.60 -0.20
C GLU A 158 24.23 -15.08 1.25
N GLY A 159 23.83 -14.19 2.16
CA GLY A 159 23.85 -14.41 3.59
C GLY A 159 22.79 -15.38 4.09
N GLU A 160 22.89 -15.63 5.39
CA GLU A 160 21.97 -16.48 6.16
C GLU A 160 20.50 -16.03 6.08
N LEU A 161 20.23 -14.73 5.96
CA LEU A 161 18.87 -14.20 5.82
C LEU A 161 18.26 -14.68 4.51
N LYS A 162 18.99 -14.50 3.41
CA LYS A 162 18.58 -14.96 2.07
C LYS A 162 18.32 -16.46 2.06
N GLN A 163 19.23 -17.24 2.64
CA GLN A 163 19.07 -18.70 2.74
C GLN A 163 17.82 -19.10 3.51
N ALA A 164 17.59 -18.48 4.66
CA ALA A 164 16.46 -18.79 5.53
C ALA A 164 15.11 -18.42 4.87
N TRP A 165 14.98 -17.20 4.35
CA TRP A 165 13.77 -16.74 3.68
C TRP A 165 13.50 -17.51 2.39
N THR A 166 14.52 -17.77 1.57
CA THR A 166 14.40 -18.61 0.38
C THR A 166 13.93 -20.02 0.74
N GLY A 167 14.44 -20.60 1.82
CA GLY A 167 14.02 -21.92 2.32
C GLY A 167 12.54 -21.96 2.70
N ILE A 168 12.05 -20.91 3.36
CA ILE A 168 10.62 -20.77 3.70
C ILE A 168 9.77 -20.64 2.44
N LEU A 169 10.14 -19.75 1.51
CA LEU A 169 9.42 -19.56 0.26
C LEU A 169 9.34 -20.88 -0.53
N LYS A 170 10.46 -21.61 -0.66
CA LYS A 170 10.49 -22.94 -1.29
C LYS A 170 9.59 -23.95 -0.58
N THR A 171 9.55 -23.91 0.75
CA THR A 171 8.68 -24.80 1.54
C THR A 171 7.20 -24.51 1.30
N LEU A 172 6.83 -23.23 1.12
CA LEU A 172 5.47 -22.83 0.79
C LEU A 172 5.11 -23.25 -0.64
N GLY A 173 6.02 -23.02 -1.59
CA GLY A 173 5.86 -23.39 -3.00
C GLY A 173 4.63 -22.74 -3.63
N ASP A 174 3.93 -23.48 -4.50
CA ASP A 174 2.74 -23.00 -5.22
C ASP A 174 1.54 -22.63 -4.33
N ARG A 175 1.59 -22.92 -3.02
CA ARG A 175 0.54 -22.52 -2.05
C ARG A 175 0.60 -21.04 -1.69
N LEU A 176 1.72 -20.38 -1.98
CA LEU A 176 1.90 -18.97 -1.67
C LEU A 176 1.06 -18.13 -2.62
N GLU A 177 -0.09 -17.66 -2.15
CA GLU A 177 -1.02 -16.84 -2.91
C GLU A 177 -0.65 -15.36 -2.87
N LYS A 178 0.00 -14.89 -1.79
CA LYS A 178 0.23 -13.46 -1.60
C LYS A 178 1.55 -13.14 -0.92
N VAL A 179 2.26 -12.16 -1.45
CA VAL A 179 3.41 -11.53 -0.80
C VAL A 179 3.10 -10.06 -0.54
N LYS A 180 3.40 -9.61 0.68
CA LYS A 180 3.24 -8.22 1.12
C LYS A 180 4.56 -7.68 1.61
N LEU A 181 4.94 -6.49 1.17
CA LEU A 181 6.02 -5.70 1.73
C LEU A 181 5.36 -4.51 2.42
N LEU A 182 5.54 -4.41 3.74
CA LEU A 182 4.90 -3.37 4.54
C LEU A 182 5.97 -2.57 5.28
N SER A 183 5.85 -1.25 5.21
CA SER A 183 6.39 -0.40 6.26
C SER A 183 5.35 -0.23 7.34
N TYR A 184 5.79 -0.31 8.59
CA TYR A 184 4.91 0.07 9.68
C TYR A 184 4.75 1.59 9.64
N ASP A 185 3.51 2.06 9.47
CA ASP A 185 3.11 3.45 9.70
C ASP A 185 3.62 3.87 11.09
N CYS A 186 4.44 4.92 11.18
CA CYS A 186 4.99 5.52 12.40
C CYS A 186 3.98 5.61 13.55
N GLU A 187 2.71 5.91 13.25
CA GLU A 187 1.62 6.05 14.21
C GLU A 187 1.07 4.70 14.72
N LYS A 188 1.32 3.62 13.96
CA LYS A 188 0.94 2.23 14.23
C LYS A 188 2.15 1.30 14.46
N ILE A 189 3.39 1.82 14.42
CA ILE A 189 4.58 1.05 14.75
C ILE A 189 4.37 0.47 16.15
N ARG A 190 4.33 -0.86 16.19
CA ARG A 190 4.12 -1.74 17.34
C ARG A 190 2.69 -2.09 17.76
N GLN A 191 1.93 -2.69 16.85
CA GLN A 191 0.93 -3.69 17.25
C GLN A 191 1.46 -5.14 17.29
N VAL A 192 2.77 -5.35 17.31
CA VAL A 192 3.30 -6.58 17.93
C VAL A 192 3.53 -6.24 19.39
N LYS A 193 2.55 -6.57 20.25
CA LYS A 193 2.81 -6.72 21.68
C LYS A 193 3.93 -7.75 21.83
N TYR A 194 5.15 -7.27 22.05
CA TYR A 194 6.32 -8.05 22.41
C TYR A 194 6.17 -8.56 23.86
N LEU A 195 5.08 -9.28 24.15
CA LEU A 195 4.85 -9.86 25.48
C LEU A 195 5.33 -11.30 25.61
N ASP A 196 5.82 -11.93 24.54
CA ASP A 196 6.09 -13.37 24.57
C ASP A 196 7.57 -13.76 24.79
N ALA A 197 8.50 -12.81 25.02
CA ALA A 197 9.90 -13.19 25.31
C ALA A 197 10.80 -12.17 26.04
N LEU A 198 10.27 -11.23 26.82
CA LEU A 198 11.15 -10.41 27.68
C LEU A 198 11.35 -11.13 29.02
N SER A 199 12.59 -11.48 29.32
CA SER A 199 13.00 -11.75 30.69
C SER A 199 12.80 -10.47 31.51
N LYS A 200 12.67 -10.56 32.84
CA LYS A 200 12.58 -9.36 33.69
C LYS A 200 13.77 -8.40 33.55
N GLU A 201 14.87 -8.84 32.93
CA GLU A 201 16.10 -8.07 32.70
C GLU A 201 16.01 -7.20 31.43
N ASP A 202 15.08 -7.48 30.51
CA ASP A 202 14.88 -6.72 29.27
C ASP A 202 13.79 -5.63 29.38
N ILE A 203 13.22 -5.46 30.58
CA ILE A 203 12.30 -4.38 30.91
C ILE A 203 13.10 -3.08 31.01
N GLY A 204 13.15 -2.29 29.92
CA GLY A 204 13.72 -0.94 29.94
C GLY A 204 14.77 -0.64 28.87
N MET A 205 15.09 -1.57 27.96
CA MET A 205 15.93 -1.28 26.79
C MET A 205 15.09 -1.35 25.51
N SER A 206 14.75 -0.18 24.98
CA SER A 206 13.95 -0.05 23.76
C SER A 206 14.84 -0.20 22.53
N TRP A 207 15.18 -1.43 22.15
CA TRP A 207 15.85 -1.72 20.86
C TRP A 207 14.97 -1.33 19.65
N GLN A 208 13.68 -1.13 19.89
CA GLN A 208 12.69 -0.66 18.93
C GLN A 208 12.28 0.79 19.28
N LEU A 209 11.77 1.56 18.31
CA LEU A 209 11.17 2.89 18.53
C LEU A 209 9.78 2.75 19.17
N PRO A 210 9.47 3.39 20.31
CA PRO A 210 8.12 3.33 20.88
C PRO A 210 7.11 3.96 19.92
N ARG A 211 5.82 3.72 20.17
CA ARG A 211 4.78 4.46 19.46
C ARG A 211 5.01 5.95 19.73
N HIS A 212 5.20 6.71 18.67
CA HIS A 212 5.44 8.14 18.73
C HIS A 212 4.48 8.82 17.76
N ASP A 213 3.98 9.96 18.18
CA ASP A 213 3.06 10.76 17.40
C ASP A 213 3.85 11.93 16.79
N HIS A 214 3.53 12.30 15.55
CA HIS A 214 4.13 13.45 14.89
C HIS A 214 3.41 14.76 15.26
N LYS A 215 2.31 14.72 16.03
CA LYS A 215 1.50 15.87 16.48
C LYS A 215 2.22 17.06 17.13
N GLU A 216 3.46 16.96 17.61
CA GLU A 216 4.15 18.12 18.17
C GLU A 216 4.60 19.15 17.12
N ASP A 217 4.83 18.74 15.87
CA ASP A 217 5.16 19.69 14.81
C ASP A 217 3.86 20.25 14.14
N GLU A 218 2.68 19.63 14.36
CA GLU A 218 1.36 20.12 13.88
C GLU A 218 1.06 21.58 14.28
N TRP A 219 1.58 22.09 15.40
CA TRP A 219 1.32 23.46 15.87
C TRP A 219 2.36 24.49 15.40
N ALA A 220 3.44 24.09 14.72
CA ALA A 220 4.39 24.99 14.04
C ALA A 220 3.81 25.52 12.70
N ARG A 221 2.53 25.86 12.73
CA ARG A 221 1.55 25.64 11.66
C ARG A 221 1.51 26.70 10.55
N PHE A 222 2.39 27.70 10.54
CA PHE A 222 2.20 28.86 9.65
C PHE A 222 3.46 29.54 9.09
N GLU A 223 4.67 29.08 9.40
CA GLU A 223 5.86 29.65 8.79
C GLU A 223 6.23 28.84 7.54
N LEU A 224 6.24 29.51 6.38
CA LEU A 224 6.93 29.02 5.18
C LEU A 224 8.36 28.63 5.61
N ARG A 225 8.60 27.34 5.77
CA ARG A 225 9.92 26.83 6.12
C ARG A 225 10.87 27.17 4.97
N ASP A 226 11.87 27.99 5.26
CA ASP A 226 12.99 28.30 4.36
C ASP A 226 13.70 26.98 3.93
N GLU A 227 14.31 26.96 2.74
CA GLU A 227 15.12 25.85 2.23
C GLU A 227 16.23 25.45 3.22
N ASN A 228 16.61 26.36 4.12
CA ASN A 228 17.62 26.16 5.16
C ASN A 228 17.08 25.63 6.50
N SER A 229 15.78 25.34 6.62
CA SER A 229 15.19 24.81 7.85
C SER A 229 15.62 23.36 8.12
N GLU A 230 15.96 23.03 9.38
CA GLU A 230 16.29 21.64 9.74
C GLU A 230 15.08 20.72 9.44
N PRO A 231 15.30 19.52 8.84
CA PRO A 231 14.21 18.61 8.54
C PRO A 231 13.42 18.19 9.79
N THR A 232 12.13 17.91 9.64
CA THR A 232 11.28 17.47 10.76
C THR A 232 11.69 16.07 11.23
N VAL A 233 11.26 15.72 12.44
CA VAL A 233 11.42 14.36 12.98
C VAL A 233 10.67 13.35 12.12
N GLU A 234 9.47 13.71 11.66
CA GLU A 234 8.69 12.90 10.72
C GLU A 234 9.49 12.62 9.45
N TYR A 235 10.09 13.63 8.83
CA TYR A 235 10.92 13.44 7.64
C TYR A 235 12.09 12.50 7.93
N HIS A 236 12.84 12.71 9.02
CA HIS A 236 13.96 11.85 9.38
C HIS A 236 13.53 10.40 9.65
N CYS A 237 12.37 10.18 10.30
CA CYS A 237 11.84 8.85 10.56
C CYS A 237 11.41 8.15 9.26
N LYS A 238 10.63 8.82 8.42
CA LYS A 238 10.17 8.28 7.13
C LYS A 238 11.35 8.03 6.19
N HIS A 239 12.31 8.95 6.11
CA HIS A 239 13.52 8.79 5.31
C HIS A 239 14.37 7.62 5.79
N ALA A 240 14.56 7.49 7.10
CA ALA A 240 15.27 6.36 7.67
C ALA A 240 14.56 5.03 7.33
N THR A 241 13.24 4.99 7.40
CA THR A 241 12.41 3.81 7.04
C THR A 241 12.41 3.55 5.53
N ALA A 242 12.52 4.58 4.70
CA ALA A 242 12.61 4.46 3.25
C ALA A 242 13.92 3.77 2.82
N VAL A 243 15.05 4.15 3.44
CA VAL A 243 16.34 3.50 3.18
C VAL A 243 16.29 2.01 3.51
N THR A 244 15.64 1.63 4.62
CA THR A 244 15.48 0.21 4.96
C THR A 244 14.48 -0.51 4.06
N GLY A 245 13.41 0.18 3.64
CA GLY A 245 12.43 -0.34 2.70
C GLY A 245 13.06 -0.71 1.36
N ASP A 246 13.95 0.13 0.83
CA ASP A 246 14.68 -0.15 -0.40
C ASP A 246 15.52 -1.44 -0.31
N LYS A 247 16.26 -1.61 0.78
CA LYS A 247 17.06 -2.83 1.04
C LYS A 247 16.16 -4.06 1.26
N LEU A 248 15.02 -3.89 1.92
CA LEU A 248 14.05 -4.96 2.11
C LEU A 248 13.47 -5.44 0.77
N ILE A 249 13.07 -4.51 -0.11
CA ILE A 249 12.54 -4.82 -1.44
C ILE A 249 13.57 -5.64 -2.23
N ALA A 250 14.81 -5.18 -2.28
CA ALA A 250 15.89 -5.88 -2.99
C ALA A 250 16.11 -7.30 -2.43
N MET A 251 16.17 -7.46 -1.11
CA MET A 251 16.34 -8.77 -0.46
C MET A 251 15.16 -9.71 -0.73
N VAL A 252 13.92 -9.22 -0.62
CA VAL A 252 12.72 -10.03 -0.86
C VAL A 252 12.66 -10.51 -2.31
N PHE A 253 12.94 -9.64 -3.27
CA PHE A 253 12.98 -10.02 -4.69
C PHE A 253 14.12 -11.00 -4.98
N THR A 254 15.29 -10.81 -4.38
CA THR A 254 16.41 -11.77 -4.44
C THR A 254 15.99 -13.15 -3.92
N CYS A 255 15.25 -13.19 -2.80
CA CYS A 255 14.74 -14.44 -2.23
C CYS A 255 13.66 -15.09 -3.11
N LEU A 256 12.75 -14.29 -3.68
CA LEU A 256 11.73 -14.79 -4.60
C LEU A 256 12.37 -15.41 -5.84
N ALA A 257 13.34 -14.72 -6.46
CA ALA A 257 14.13 -15.22 -7.58
C ALA A 257 14.83 -16.55 -7.23
N ALA A 258 15.58 -16.58 -6.13
CA ALA A 258 16.29 -17.78 -5.68
C ALA A 258 15.35 -18.94 -5.27
N SER A 259 14.10 -18.63 -4.91
CA SER A 259 13.09 -19.62 -4.56
C SER A 259 12.46 -20.28 -5.78
N GLY A 260 12.39 -19.58 -6.92
CA GLY A 260 11.64 -20.01 -8.11
C GLY A 260 10.13 -20.07 -7.90
N VAL A 261 9.61 -19.47 -6.83
CA VAL A 261 8.18 -19.46 -6.53
C VAL A 261 7.50 -18.34 -7.32
N ALA A 262 6.55 -18.73 -8.17
CA ALA A 262 5.71 -17.81 -8.91
C ALA A 262 4.49 -17.43 -8.07
N ILE A 263 4.39 -16.16 -7.69
CA ILE A 263 3.33 -15.64 -6.82
C ILE A 263 2.20 -15.00 -7.65
N PRO A 264 0.92 -15.18 -7.30
CA PRO A 264 -0.17 -14.56 -8.02
C PRO A 264 -0.52 -13.14 -7.54
N ASN A 265 -0.16 -12.76 -6.32
CA ASN A 265 -0.44 -11.44 -5.76
C ASN A 265 0.78 -10.82 -5.08
N LEU A 266 1.15 -9.60 -5.46
CA LEU A 266 2.21 -8.81 -4.85
C LEU A 266 1.64 -7.46 -4.37
N ASN A 267 1.91 -7.11 -3.12
CA ASN A 267 1.51 -5.85 -2.51
C ASN A 267 2.73 -5.14 -1.90
N ILE A 268 3.04 -3.95 -2.36
CA ILE A 268 4.15 -3.12 -1.89
C ILE A 268 3.56 -1.86 -1.27
N GLN A 269 3.59 -1.80 0.06
CA GLN A 269 3.20 -0.65 0.89
C GLN A 269 4.36 -0.32 1.84
N SER A 270 5.54 -0.15 1.27
CA SER A 270 6.77 0.17 2.00
C SER A 270 7.20 1.59 1.70
N PHE A 271 7.86 2.24 2.66
CA PHE A 271 8.58 3.48 2.38
C PHE A 271 9.72 3.18 1.40
N MET A 272 9.94 4.09 0.45
CA MET A 272 11.03 3.98 -0.51
C MET A 272 11.72 5.32 -0.70
N THR A 273 13.03 5.31 -0.94
CA THR A 273 13.72 6.53 -1.38
C THR A 273 13.56 6.74 -2.88
N GLY A 274 13.18 5.68 -3.61
CA GLY A 274 13.16 5.69 -5.06
C GLY A 274 14.53 5.41 -5.69
N ASP A 275 15.59 5.19 -4.90
CA ASP A 275 16.92 4.85 -5.45
C ASP A 275 17.08 3.37 -5.85
N VAL A 276 16.05 2.54 -5.65
CA VAL A 276 16.07 1.14 -6.08
C VAL A 276 15.86 1.04 -7.59
N GLU A 277 16.89 0.58 -8.29
CA GLU A 277 16.79 0.17 -9.69
C GLU A 277 16.58 -1.34 -9.76
N CYS A 278 15.51 -1.77 -10.44
CA CYS A 278 15.16 -3.19 -10.54
C CYS A 278 16.29 -4.05 -11.11
N LYS A 279 17.03 -3.52 -12.08
CA LYS A 279 18.15 -4.20 -12.76
C LYS A 279 19.33 -4.49 -11.84
N ASP A 280 19.49 -3.72 -10.78
CA ASP A 280 20.57 -3.89 -9.80
C ASP A 280 20.21 -4.93 -8.73
N ILE A 281 18.95 -5.39 -8.68
CA ILE A 281 18.50 -6.40 -7.73
C ILE A 281 19.09 -7.77 -8.13
N PRO A 282 19.83 -8.45 -7.24
CA PRO A 282 20.36 -9.78 -7.53
C PRO A 282 19.25 -10.78 -7.88
N GLY A 283 19.41 -11.50 -9.00
CA GLY A 283 18.41 -12.45 -9.49
C GLY A 283 17.19 -11.80 -10.15
N TRP A 284 17.22 -10.49 -10.46
CA TRP A 284 16.13 -9.82 -11.16
C TRP A 284 15.72 -10.56 -12.43
N GLU A 285 16.66 -10.96 -13.29
CA GLU A 285 16.36 -11.70 -14.52
C GLU A 285 15.68 -13.05 -14.25
N ASP A 286 16.01 -13.71 -13.13
CA ASP A 286 15.47 -15.03 -12.74
C ASP A 286 14.12 -14.94 -12.01
N LEU A 287 13.68 -13.75 -11.60
CA LEU A 287 12.45 -13.55 -10.85
C LEU A 287 11.20 -13.88 -11.71
N ASP A 288 10.42 -14.89 -11.32
CA ASP A 288 9.27 -15.33 -12.11
C ASP A 288 7.97 -14.61 -11.72
N PHE A 289 7.52 -13.67 -12.57
CA PHE A 289 6.22 -13.01 -12.48
C PHE A 289 5.24 -13.45 -13.58
N SER A 290 5.47 -14.60 -14.22
CA SER A 290 4.58 -15.15 -15.24
C SER A 290 3.18 -15.54 -14.72
N LYS A 291 3.01 -15.70 -13.41
CA LYS A 291 1.72 -15.98 -12.75
C LYS A 291 1.15 -14.76 -12.00
N LEU A 292 1.79 -13.59 -12.04
CA LEU A 292 1.40 -12.44 -11.22
C LEU A 292 0.14 -11.77 -11.79
N LYS A 293 -0.99 -11.97 -11.11
CA LYS A 293 -2.31 -11.46 -11.54
C LYS A 293 -2.68 -10.14 -10.88
N VAL A 294 -2.23 -9.90 -9.65
CA VAL A 294 -2.53 -8.67 -8.91
C VAL A 294 -1.24 -8.03 -8.45
N LEU A 295 -1.04 -6.78 -8.84
CA LEU A 295 0.08 -5.96 -8.41
C LEU A 295 -0.47 -4.67 -7.79
N HIS A 296 -0.20 -4.49 -6.50
CA HIS A 296 -0.53 -3.28 -5.77
C HIS A 296 0.75 -2.57 -5.33
N ILE A 297 0.94 -1.33 -5.77
CA ILE A 297 2.10 -0.50 -5.49
C ILE A 297 1.61 0.81 -4.88
N SER A 298 1.69 0.90 -3.56
CA SER A 298 1.44 2.15 -2.83
C SER A 298 2.58 2.42 -1.85
N PRO A 299 3.81 2.66 -2.35
CA PRO A 299 4.90 3.08 -1.49
C PRO A 299 4.64 4.47 -0.91
N GLU A 300 5.02 4.67 0.34
CA GLU A 300 5.07 6.01 0.89
C GLU A 300 6.45 6.60 0.61
N ILE A 301 6.55 7.90 0.34
CA ILE A 301 7.85 8.58 0.24
C ILE A 301 7.99 9.49 1.46
N PRO A 302 9.22 9.65 1.99
CA PRO A 302 9.49 10.63 3.02
C PRO A 302 8.98 12.00 2.64
N SER A 303 7.98 12.44 3.40
CA SER A 303 7.18 13.61 3.15
C SER A 303 7.12 14.39 4.46
N GLY A 304 7.71 15.58 4.54
CA GLY A 304 7.62 16.48 5.69
C GLY A 304 6.21 17.01 5.92
N GLU A 305 5.96 17.50 7.14
CA GLU A 305 4.62 17.73 7.66
C GLU A 305 3.66 18.47 6.71
N ASN A 306 2.51 17.83 6.53
CA ASN A 306 1.34 18.26 5.75
C ASN A 306 1.44 18.22 4.23
N GLY A 307 2.59 17.87 3.63
CA GLY A 307 2.72 17.85 2.17
C GLY A 307 2.43 19.22 1.52
N LEU A 308 2.37 20.32 2.29
CA LEU A 308 2.00 21.67 1.84
C LEU A 308 3.24 22.50 1.48
N VAL A 309 4.26 22.48 2.34
CA VAL A 309 5.59 23.05 2.02
C VAL A 309 6.26 22.21 0.93
N GLU A 310 6.04 20.89 0.97
CA GLU A 310 6.48 19.97 -0.08
C GLU A 310 5.79 20.19 -1.42
N ARG A 311 4.49 20.50 -1.47
CA ARG A 311 3.86 20.91 -2.74
C ARG A 311 4.59 22.05 -3.45
N HIS A 312 5.28 22.93 -2.71
CA HIS A 312 6.09 24.00 -3.28
C HIS A 312 7.50 23.54 -3.65
N LEU A 313 8.22 22.82 -2.77
CA LEU A 313 9.56 22.31 -3.05
C LEU A 313 9.59 21.23 -4.16
N TRP A 314 8.52 20.45 -4.27
CA TRP A 314 8.35 19.35 -5.23
C TRP A 314 7.79 19.79 -6.58
N ALA A 315 7.47 21.09 -6.71
CA ALA A 315 7.06 21.75 -7.94
C ALA A 315 8.23 22.43 -8.66
N MET A 316 9.44 22.33 -8.11
CA MET A 316 10.68 22.81 -8.72
C MET A 316 11.35 21.65 -9.47
N SER A 317 11.52 21.83 -10.79
CA SER A 317 12.00 20.86 -11.81
C SER A 317 13.29 20.10 -11.48
N ASP A 318 14.04 20.55 -10.46
CA ASP A 318 15.38 20.08 -10.11
C ASP A 318 15.52 19.59 -8.66
N SER A 319 14.40 19.51 -7.92
CA SER A 319 14.41 19.07 -6.52
C SER A 319 14.77 17.58 -6.38
N HIS A 320 15.41 17.20 -5.27
CA HIS A 320 15.67 15.79 -4.94
C HIS A 320 14.37 14.96 -4.95
N ALA A 321 13.27 15.54 -4.47
CA ALA A 321 11.95 14.93 -4.46
C ALA A 321 11.41 14.59 -5.86
N GLU A 322 11.60 15.46 -6.85
CA GLU A 322 11.18 15.17 -8.23
C GLU A 322 11.99 14.02 -8.83
N LYS A 323 13.28 13.94 -8.52
CA LYS A 323 14.11 12.78 -8.91
C LYS A 323 13.58 11.49 -8.27
N MET A 324 13.18 11.52 -7.00
CA MET A 324 12.56 10.36 -6.33
C MET A 324 11.24 9.95 -7.00
N LYS A 325 10.41 10.89 -7.47
CA LYS A 325 9.18 10.58 -8.24
C LYS A 325 9.47 9.86 -9.55
N ILE A 326 10.42 10.39 -10.32
CA ILE A 326 10.78 9.81 -11.61
C ILE A 326 11.33 8.39 -11.39
N LYS A 327 12.27 8.21 -10.46
CA LYS A 327 12.83 6.88 -10.23
C LYS A 327 11.81 5.87 -9.69
N SER A 328 10.91 6.27 -8.79
CA SER A 328 9.84 5.40 -8.30
C SER A 328 8.83 5.03 -9.41
N GLY A 329 8.56 5.95 -10.34
CA GLY A 329 7.80 5.67 -11.55
C GLY A 329 8.48 4.63 -12.44
N ASP A 330 9.80 4.71 -12.62
CA ASP A 330 10.57 3.73 -13.41
C ASP A 330 10.59 2.34 -12.76
N PHE A 331 10.75 2.27 -11.44
CA PHE A 331 10.60 1.01 -10.69
C PHE A 331 9.24 0.33 -10.95
N CYS A 332 8.16 1.11 -10.93
CA CYS A 332 6.81 0.63 -11.24
C CYS A 332 6.69 0.11 -12.68
N HIS A 333 7.24 0.84 -13.65
CA HIS A 333 7.25 0.40 -15.05
C HIS A 333 8.01 -0.90 -15.25
N ASP A 334 9.18 -1.04 -14.63
CA ASP A 334 10.00 -2.26 -14.76
C ASP A 334 9.28 -3.49 -14.17
N LEU A 335 8.51 -3.32 -13.10
CA LEU A 335 7.64 -4.38 -12.56
C LEU A 335 6.51 -4.74 -13.53
N LEU A 336 5.81 -3.75 -14.07
CA LEU A 336 4.74 -3.96 -15.05
C LEU A 336 5.24 -4.63 -16.33
N ASP A 337 6.39 -4.20 -16.84
CA ASP A 337 7.03 -4.79 -18.02
C ASP A 337 7.33 -6.29 -17.76
N LYS A 338 7.69 -6.67 -16.53
CA LYS A 338 7.96 -8.06 -16.15
C LYS A 338 6.72 -8.95 -16.04
N CYS A 339 5.57 -8.38 -15.70
CA CYS A 339 4.30 -9.13 -15.53
C CYS A 339 3.25 -8.85 -16.62
N HIS A 340 3.60 -8.13 -17.69
CA HIS A 340 2.65 -7.62 -18.69
C HIS A 340 1.70 -8.67 -19.30
N SER A 341 2.16 -9.93 -19.42
CA SER A 341 1.41 -11.02 -20.03
C SER A 341 0.39 -11.70 -19.10
N SER A 342 0.48 -11.48 -17.77
CA SER A 342 -0.35 -12.20 -16.78
C SER A 342 -1.13 -11.29 -15.84
N ILE A 343 -0.75 -10.01 -15.75
CA ILE A 343 -1.38 -9.05 -14.86
C ILE A 343 -2.84 -8.80 -15.23
N GLN A 344 -3.73 -8.92 -14.25
CA GLN A 344 -5.17 -8.73 -14.40
C GLN A 344 -5.66 -7.47 -13.67
N HIS A 345 -5.07 -7.17 -12.53
CA HIS A 345 -5.39 -6.01 -11.71
C HIS A 345 -4.11 -5.28 -11.31
N PHE A 346 -3.99 -4.04 -11.77
CA PHE A 346 -2.94 -3.13 -11.33
C PHE A 346 -3.54 -1.99 -10.50
N ALA A 347 -2.95 -1.78 -9.33
CA ALA A 347 -3.39 -0.84 -8.32
C ALA A 347 -2.22 0.02 -7.86
N TYR A 348 -2.38 1.35 -7.84
CA TYR A 348 -1.31 2.27 -7.48
C TYR A 348 -1.79 3.47 -6.66
N GLY A 349 -1.12 3.73 -5.53
CA GLY A 349 -1.33 4.90 -4.66
C GLY A 349 -2.59 4.89 -3.78
N ILE A 350 -3.05 3.73 -3.29
CA ILE A 350 -4.32 3.55 -2.54
C ILE A 350 -4.18 3.77 -1.00
N ASP A 351 -3.14 4.45 -0.51
CA ASP A 351 -2.98 4.74 0.91
C ASP A 351 -3.80 5.96 1.40
N HIS A 352 -4.23 5.90 2.67
CA HIS A 352 -5.46 6.49 3.24
C HIS A 352 -5.56 8.02 3.35
N VAL A 353 -4.73 8.76 2.66
CA VAL A 353 -4.87 10.21 2.53
C VAL A 353 -4.30 10.50 1.16
N GLY A 354 -5.09 10.98 0.18
CA GLY A 354 -4.70 11.35 -1.19
C GLY A 354 -3.61 12.45 -1.30
N LYS A 355 -2.50 12.19 -0.61
CA LYS A 355 -1.27 12.93 -0.42
C LYS A 355 -0.10 12.11 -0.96
N GLY A 356 -0.37 10.97 -1.61
CA GLY A 356 0.59 10.16 -2.34
C GLY A 356 1.43 11.06 -3.24
N VAL A 357 2.72 11.07 -2.95
CA VAL A 357 3.73 11.93 -3.55
C VAL A 357 4.22 11.35 -4.89
N LEU A 358 4.01 10.05 -5.06
CA LEU A 358 4.41 9.22 -6.18
C LEU A 358 3.72 9.62 -7.48
N CYS A 359 4.46 9.57 -8.59
CA CYS A 359 3.95 9.88 -9.93
C CYS A 359 4.03 8.67 -10.84
N TRP A 360 2.90 8.22 -11.38
CA TRP A 360 2.85 7.21 -12.45
C TRP A 360 1.62 7.49 -13.33
N PRO A 361 1.66 7.16 -14.63
CA PRO A 361 2.83 6.75 -15.40
C PRO A 361 3.71 7.95 -15.77
N ILE A 362 5.02 7.72 -15.80
CA ILE A 362 6.03 8.72 -16.23
C ILE A 362 6.60 8.51 -17.64
N ARG A 363 6.38 7.33 -18.24
CA ARG A 363 6.81 6.97 -19.60
C ARG A 363 5.67 6.25 -20.31
N LYS A 364 5.77 6.11 -21.64
CA LYS A 364 4.79 5.34 -22.45
C LYS A 364 4.91 3.84 -22.16
N PRO A 365 3.85 3.04 -22.35
CA PRO A 365 3.92 1.59 -22.19
C PRO A 365 4.93 0.97 -23.16
N SER A 366 5.71 0.01 -22.66
CA SER A 366 6.67 -0.76 -23.48
C SER A 366 6.03 -2.00 -24.13
N HIS A 367 4.94 -2.50 -23.53
CA HIS A 367 4.28 -3.75 -23.88
C HIS A 367 2.76 -3.57 -23.98
N ASP A 368 2.10 -4.52 -24.65
CA ASP A 368 0.66 -4.70 -24.56
C ASP A 368 0.32 -5.50 -23.29
N PHE A 369 -0.84 -5.22 -22.69
CA PHE A 369 -1.30 -5.88 -21.46
C PHE A 369 -2.62 -6.62 -21.73
N PRO A 370 -2.56 -7.82 -22.34
CA PRO A 370 -3.74 -8.51 -22.84
C PRO A 370 -4.70 -8.98 -21.75
N GLU A 371 -4.20 -9.26 -20.54
CA GLU A 371 -4.99 -9.79 -19.43
C GLU A 371 -5.47 -8.69 -18.45
N LEU A 372 -4.99 -7.45 -18.58
CA LEU A 372 -5.30 -6.38 -17.65
C LEU A 372 -6.75 -5.94 -17.83
N THR A 373 -7.56 -6.15 -16.79
CA THR A 373 -8.99 -5.83 -16.76
C THR A 373 -9.33 -4.74 -15.77
N HIS A 374 -8.50 -4.52 -14.74
CA HIS A 374 -8.75 -3.54 -13.68
C HIS A 374 -7.53 -2.64 -13.47
N LEU A 375 -7.74 -1.34 -13.50
CA LEU A 375 -6.76 -0.31 -13.17
C LEU A 375 -7.31 0.61 -12.08
N THR A 376 -6.64 0.66 -10.94
CA THR A 376 -6.90 1.66 -9.89
C THR A 376 -5.68 2.57 -9.76
N GLN A 377 -5.83 3.86 -10.05
CA GLN A 377 -4.76 4.86 -10.00
C GLN A 377 -5.18 6.02 -9.09
N LYS A 378 -4.65 6.07 -7.87
CA LYS A 378 -5.01 7.06 -6.83
C LYS A 378 -3.86 8.01 -6.44
N GLY A 379 -2.73 7.93 -7.16
CA GLY A 379 -1.53 8.75 -6.94
C GLY A 379 -1.46 10.02 -7.80
N ASN A 380 -0.29 10.67 -7.88
CA ASN A 380 -0.10 11.76 -8.83
C ASN A 380 0.09 11.21 -10.25
N ILE A 381 -0.41 11.94 -11.25
CA ILE A 381 -0.54 11.44 -12.63
C ILE A 381 0.00 12.46 -13.63
N PHE A 382 0.61 11.96 -14.71
CA PHE A 382 0.78 12.71 -15.97
C PHE A 382 -0.34 12.30 -16.95
N PRO A 383 -1.40 13.13 -17.15
CA PRO A 383 -2.58 12.75 -17.91
C PRO A 383 -2.29 12.26 -19.33
N GLN A 384 -1.33 12.89 -20.02
CA GLN A 384 -0.94 12.47 -21.37
C GLN A 384 -0.30 11.08 -21.39
N ALA A 385 0.55 10.77 -20.40
CA ALA A 385 1.13 9.43 -20.29
C ALA A 385 0.03 8.41 -19.96
N LEU A 386 -0.86 8.71 -19.01
CA LEU A 386 -1.97 7.83 -18.66
C LEU A 386 -2.87 7.54 -19.87
N ALA A 387 -3.18 8.56 -20.68
CA ALA A 387 -3.95 8.39 -21.92
C ALA A 387 -3.31 7.37 -22.87
N HIS A 388 -1.98 7.40 -23.03
CA HIS A 388 -1.27 6.39 -23.84
C HIS A 388 -1.40 4.98 -23.26
N TRP A 389 -1.29 4.84 -21.93
CA TRP A 389 -1.46 3.57 -21.24
C TRP A 389 -2.88 3.00 -21.40
N LEU A 390 -3.91 3.83 -21.20
CA LEU A 390 -5.31 3.42 -21.37
C LEU A 390 -5.58 2.81 -22.75
N LEU A 391 -5.02 3.40 -23.81
CA LEU A 391 -5.20 2.87 -25.16
C LEU A 391 -4.45 1.54 -25.42
N HIS A 392 -3.43 1.20 -24.62
CA HIS A 392 -2.73 -0.10 -24.69
C HIS A 392 -3.40 -1.18 -23.83
N PHE A 393 -4.19 -0.78 -22.83
CA PHE A 393 -4.97 -1.69 -21.99
C PHE A 393 -6.25 -2.16 -22.69
N LYS A 394 -6.10 -2.81 -23.85
CA LYS A 394 -7.21 -3.18 -24.74
C LYS A 394 -8.31 -4.01 -24.06
N SER A 395 -7.96 -4.77 -23.01
CA SER A 395 -8.88 -5.60 -22.24
C SER A 395 -9.47 -4.93 -21.00
N LEU A 396 -9.15 -3.65 -20.74
CA LEU A 396 -9.56 -2.94 -19.53
C LEU A 396 -11.09 -2.82 -19.44
N GLN A 397 -11.64 -3.31 -18.34
CA GLN A 397 -13.08 -3.30 -18.04
C GLN A 397 -13.42 -2.29 -16.94
N HIS A 398 -12.48 -2.02 -16.04
CA HIS A 398 -12.67 -1.10 -14.92
C HIS A 398 -11.48 -0.17 -14.78
N LEU A 399 -11.75 1.13 -14.84
CA LEU A 399 -10.84 2.22 -14.60
C LEU A 399 -11.31 3.02 -13.38
N GLU A 400 -10.50 3.07 -12.33
CA GLU A 400 -10.67 3.95 -11.19
C GLU A 400 -9.51 4.94 -11.15
N VAL A 401 -9.80 6.25 -11.20
CA VAL A 401 -8.78 7.30 -11.19
C VAL A 401 -9.12 8.34 -10.13
N SER A 402 -8.18 8.60 -9.25
CA SER A 402 -8.20 9.76 -8.36
C SER A 402 -6.80 10.33 -8.17
N GLY A 403 -6.72 11.53 -7.60
CA GLY A 403 -5.45 12.16 -7.27
C GLY A 403 -5.11 13.38 -8.11
N LYS A 404 -3.88 13.89 -7.92
CA LYS A 404 -3.46 15.20 -8.44
C LYS A 404 -2.64 15.06 -9.71
N VAL A 405 -2.64 16.11 -10.52
CA VAL A 405 -1.78 16.18 -11.70
C VAL A 405 -0.36 16.57 -11.28
N CYS A 406 0.64 15.82 -11.74
CA CYS A 406 2.06 16.17 -11.57
C CYS A 406 2.33 17.50 -12.32
N ARG A 407 2.81 18.54 -11.63
CA ARG A 407 3.14 19.83 -12.25
C ARG A 407 4.39 19.69 -13.12
N GLY A 408 4.24 19.92 -14.42
CA GLY A 408 5.31 20.23 -15.37
C GLY A 408 4.94 21.51 -16.14
N PRO A 409 5.82 22.04 -17.01
CA PRO A 409 5.58 23.30 -17.75
C PRO A 409 4.46 23.22 -18.80
N ALA A 410 3.80 22.08 -18.95
CA ALA A 410 2.65 21.89 -19.81
C ALA A 410 1.40 21.73 -18.92
N ASP A 411 0.60 22.78 -18.84
CA ASP A 411 -0.86 22.70 -18.98
C ASP A 411 -1.52 21.40 -18.48
N VAL A 412 -2.06 21.46 -17.25
CA VAL A 412 -2.99 20.48 -16.66
C VAL A 412 -4.07 20.17 -17.68
N ASP A 413 -4.06 18.96 -18.24
CA ASP A 413 -4.97 18.62 -19.33
C ASP A 413 -5.53 17.21 -19.22
N TRP A 414 -6.61 17.09 -18.44
CA TRP A 414 -7.42 15.88 -18.34
C TRP A 414 -8.09 15.48 -19.66
N ARG A 415 -8.11 16.35 -20.69
CA ARG A 415 -8.70 16.05 -22.01
C ARG A 415 -8.05 14.84 -22.66
N PHE A 416 -6.75 14.63 -22.45
CA PHE A 416 -6.06 13.45 -22.96
C PHE A 416 -6.66 12.16 -22.40
N VAL A 417 -6.92 12.13 -21.08
CA VAL A 417 -7.53 10.97 -20.41
C VAL A 417 -8.98 10.80 -20.87
N PHE A 418 -9.76 11.87 -20.94
CA PHE A 418 -11.16 11.80 -21.38
C PHE A 418 -11.28 11.35 -22.84
N SER A 419 -10.40 11.84 -23.71
CA SER A 419 -10.35 11.41 -25.12
C SER A 419 -9.93 9.95 -25.24
N ALA A 420 -8.96 9.50 -24.43
CA ALA A 420 -8.54 8.10 -24.40
C ALA A 420 -9.67 7.16 -23.91
N ILE A 421 -10.46 7.58 -22.92
CA ILE A 421 -11.66 6.83 -22.48
C ILE A 421 -12.66 6.70 -23.64
N ARG A 422 -12.99 7.82 -24.31
CA ARG A 422 -13.90 7.82 -25.48
C ARG A 422 -13.42 6.88 -26.59
N GLU A 423 -12.12 6.88 -26.86
CA GLU A 423 -11.50 6.14 -27.96
C GLU A 423 -11.14 4.70 -27.58
N HIS A 424 -11.32 4.31 -26.32
CA HIS A 424 -10.98 2.99 -25.83
C HIS A 424 -11.74 1.88 -26.60
N PRO A 425 -11.09 0.74 -26.92
CA PRO A 425 -11.73 -0.35 -27.68
C PRO A 425 -13.03 -0.86 -27.05
N ASN A 426 -13.11 -0.93 -25.72
CA ASN A 426 -14.34 -1.34 -25.02
C ASN A 426 -15.45 -0.28 -25.03
N VAL A 427 -15.19 0.94 -25.48
CA VAL A 427 -16.19 2.02 -25.62
C VAL A 427 -16.61 2.22 -27.07
N SER A 428 -15.64 2.37 -27.96
CA SER A 428 -15.82 2.78 -29.36
C SER A 428 -15.35 1.75 -30.40
N GLY A 429 -14.86 0.58 -29.97
CA GLY A 429 -14.41 -0.48 -30.89
C GLY A 429 -15.56 -1.15 -31.65
N GLU A 430 -15.22 -2.05 -32.57
CA GLU A 430 -16.20 -2.78 -33.40
C GLU A 430 -17.16 -3.65 -32.56
N THR A 431 -16.66 -4.22 -31.47
CA THR A 431 -17.42 -5.03 -30.50
C THR A 431 -17.20 -4.50 -29.08
N PRO A 432 -17.81 -3.37 -28.71
CA PRO A 432 -17.54 -2.73 -27.43
C PRO A 432 -18.14 -3.56 -26.29
N LYS A 433 -17.41 -3.67 -25.17
CA LYS A 433 -17.82 -4.44 -23.98
C LYS A 433 -18.27 -3.55 -22.81
N GLY A 434 -18.19 -2.23 -22.97
CA GLY A 434 -18.33 -1.26 -21.91
C GLY A 434 -17.04 -1.09 -21.10
N LEU A 435 -16.76 0.15 -20.70
CA LEU A 435 -15.71 0.48 -19.73
C LEU A 435 -16.36 1.12 -18.51
N ARG A 436 -16.24 0.48 -17.34
CA ARG A 436 -16.60 1.10 -16.06
C ARG A 436 -15.55 2.14 -15.71
N VAL A 437 -15.98 3.38 -15.51
CA VAL A 437 -15.14 4.53 -15.20
C VAL A 437 -15.61 5.12 -13.88
N ASP A 438 -14.71 5.15 -12.91
CA ASP A 438 -14.88 5.78 -11.60
C ASP A 438 -13.80 6.88 -11.47
N LEU A 439 -14.21 8.14 -11.50
CA LEU A 439 -13.35 9.32 -11.36
C LEU A 439 -13.72 10.03 -10.07
N ASP A 440 -12.73 10.28 -9.23
CA ASP A 440 -12.94 10.92 -7.92
C ASP A 440 -11.81 11.88 -7.58
N ASP A 441 -12.11 12.94 -6.84
CA ASP A 441 -11.13 13.95 -6.37
C ASP A 441 -10.11 14.40 -7.44
N LEU A 442 -10.56 14.54 -8.70
CA LEU A 442 -9.68 15.00 -9.79
C LEU A 442 -9.27 16.45 -9.52
N HIS A 443 -7.99 16.78 -9.79
CA HIS A 443 -7.52 18.16 -9.69
C HIS A 443 -8.09 19.03 -10.83
N MET A 444 -9.32 19.50 -10.61
CA MET A 444 -10.17 20.32 -11.46
C MET A 444 -10.81 21.42 -10.58
N GLU A 445 -11.37 22.45 -11.19
CA GLU A 445 -12.12 23.48 -10.48
C GLU A 445 -13.44 22.86 -9.95
N GLY A 446 -13.72 22.99 -8.66
CA GLY A 446 -14.83 22.31 -8.00
C GLY A 446 -14.57 20.84 -7.65
N SER A 447 -15.55 20.18 -7.02
CA SER A 447 -15.50 18.73 -6.78
C SER A 447 -16.06 18.01 -8.00
N VAL A 448 -15.19 17.32 -8.75
CA VAL A 448 -15.57 16.55 -9.93
C VAL A 448 -15.48 15.07 -9.58
N SER A 449 -16.64 14.40 -9.54
CA SER A 449 -16.74 12.95 -9.39
C SER A 449 -17.69 12.38 -10.44
N TYR A 450 -17.33 11.25 -11.02
CA TYR A 450 -18.11 10.55 -12.04
C TYR A 450 -18.03 9.03 -11.80
N SER A 451 -19.16 8.33 -11.94
CA SER A 451 -19.19 6.87 -11.93
C SER A 451 -20.19 6.36 -12.96
N GLY A 452 -19.76 5.48 -13.86
CA GLY A 452 -20.63 4.94 -14.89
C GLY A 452 -19.94 3.95 -15.83
N VAL A 453 -20.75 3.19 -16.58
CA VAL A 453 -20.29 2.35 -17.68
C VAL A 453 -20.44 3.13 -18.98
N ILE A 454 -19.32 3.43 -19.63
CA ILE A 454 -19.29 4.13 -20.92
C ILE A 454 -19.29 3.10 -22.04
N CYS A 455 -20.23 3.20 -22.98
CA CYS A 455 -20.29 2.33 -24.16
C CYS A 455 -21.14 2.94 -25.28
N LYS A 456 -20.70 2.90 -26.54
CA LYS A 456 -21.57 3.33 -27.66
C LYS A 456 -22.80 2.44 -27.85
N ASP A 457 -22.77 1.21 -27.34
CA ASP A 457 -23.95 0.35 -27.24
C ASP A 457 -24.78 0.75 -26.00
N ALA A 458 -25.94 1.36 -26.25
CA ALA A 458 -26.86 1.82 -25.21
C ALA A 458 -27.47 0.69 -24.36
N SER A 459 -27.38 -0.58 -24.80
CA SER A 459 -27.81 -1.74 -23.98
C SER A 459 -26.80 -2.11 -22.88
N ILE A 460 -25.56 -1.64 -23.00
CA ILE A 460 -24.47 -1.88 -22.05
C ILE A 460 -24.21 -0.65 -21.18
N ALA A 461 -24.31 0.55 -21.76
CA ALA A 461 -24.01 1.81 -21.08
C ALA A 461 -24.92 2.08 -19.89
N THR A 462 -24.37 2.75 -18.86
CA THR A 462 -25.18 3.33 -17.78
C THR A 462 -26.15 4.36 -18.36
N LYS A 463 -27.36 4.47 -17.77
CA LYS A 463 -28.33 5.48 -18.15
C LYS A 463 -27.68 6.87 -18.04
N ARG A 464 -27.76 7.63 -19.13
CA ARG A 464 -27.18 8.97 -19.24
C ARG A 464 -27.85 9.96 -18.30
N HIS A 465 -27.06 10.93 -17.84
CA HIS A 465 -27.53 12.11 -17.13
C HIS A 465 -28.30 12.98 -18.12
N GLU A 466 -29.55 13.29 -17.75
CA GLU A 466 -30.31 14.34 -18.43
C GLU A 466 -29.79 15.68 -17.96
N ARG A 467 -29.71 16.66 -18.86
CA ARG A 467 -29.27 18.01 -18.53
C ARG A 467 -30.13 18.57 -17.39
N ASP A 468 -29.49 18.98 -16.30
CA ASP A 468 -30.18 19.66 -15.21
C ASP A 468 -30.42 21.12 -15.60
N MET A 469 -31.69 21.45 -15.89
CA MET A 469 -32.08 22.80 -16.27
C MET A 469 -32.06 23.79 -15.09
N SER A 470 -31.87 23.32 -13.85
CA SER A 470 -31.70 24.17 -12.67
C SER A 470 -30.25 24.64 -12.48
N LEU A 471 -29.29 23.97 -13.12
CA LEU A 471 -27.88 24.34 -13.10
C LEU A 471 -27.55 25.20 -14.32
N GLU A 472 -26.60 26.11 -14.14
CA GLU A 472 -26.01 26.78 -15.29
C GLU A 472 -25.28 25.75 -16.16
N HIS A 473 -25.28 25.94 -17.48
CA HIS A 473 -24.80 24.91 -18.40
C HIS A 473 -23.35 24.47 -18.14
N TYR A 474 -22.53 25.34 -17.54
CA TYR A 474 -21.14 25.03 -17.21
C TYR A 474 -20.95 24.36 -15.83
N GLN A 475 -21.99 24.28 -15.00
CA GLN A 475 -21.98 23.63 -13.68
C GLN A 475 -22.37 22.14 -13.75
N ASP A 476 -23.02 21.72 -14.83
CA ASP A 476 -23.43 20.32 -15.03
C ASP A 476 -22.29 19.47 -15.62
N VAL A 477 -21.31 19.16 -14.76
CA VAL A 477 -20.07 18.44 -15.16
C VAL A 477 -20.34 17.03 -15.67
N ASN A 478 -21.31 16.32 -15.09
CA ASN A 478 -21.62 14.94 -15.47
C ASN A 478 -22.23 14.88 -16.86
N TYR A 479 -23.18 15.78 -17.17
CA TYR A 479 -23.70 15.94 -18.52
C TYR A 479 -22.57 16.30 -19.50
N GLY A 480 -21.71 17.25 -19.12
CA GLY A 480 -20.55 17.65 -19.93
C GLY A 480 -19.59 16.49 -20.22
N MET A 481 -19.23 15.70 -19.21
CA MET A 481 -18.37 14.52 -19.34
C MET A 481 -18.98 13.48 -20.29
N GLU A 482 -20.26 13.14 -20.10
CA GLU A 482 -20.94 12.16 -20.94
C GLU A 482 -21.05 12.64 -22.39
N ALA A 483 -21.42 13.90 -22.62
CA ALA A 483 -21.47 14.47 -23.96
C ALA A 483 -20.10 14.38 -24.68
N HIS A 484 -19.00 14.50 -23.94
CA HIS A 484 -17.66 14.28 -24.47
C HIS A 484 -17.38 12.79 -24.75
N PHE A 485 -17.64 11.90 -23.79
CA PHE A 485 -17.43 10.45 -23.93
C PHE A 485 -18.23 9.83 -25.07
N TYR A 486 -19.41 10.36 -25.37
CA TYR A 486 -20.25 9.90 -26.47
C TYR A 486 -20.00 10.65 -27.79
N GLY A 487 -19.13 11.66 -27.80
CA GLY A 487 -18.80 12.44 -28.99
C GLY A 487 -19.94 13.33 -29.49
N GLU A 488 -20.85 13.69 -28.61
CA GLU A 488 -22.03 14.53 -28.90
C GLU A 488 -21.68 16.00 -28.96
N MET A 489 -20.63 16.40 -28.24
CA MET A 489 -20.15 17.77 -28.18
C MET A 489 -18.64 17.80 -28.39
N PRO A 490 -18.14 18.58 -29.37
CA PRO A 490 -16.73 18.89 -29.47
C PRO A 490 -16.26 19.55 -28.17
N LEU A 491 -15.06 19.20 -27.72
CA LEU A 491 -14.55 19.72 -26.46
C LEU A 491 -14.45 21.26 -26.43
N GLY A 492 -14.13 21.90 -27.56
CA GLY A 492 -14.08 23.36 -27.66
C GLY A 492 -15.43 24.05 -27.42
N GLU A 493 -16.53 23.31 -27.51
CA GLU A 493 -17.89 23.79 -27.26
C GLU A 493 -18.42 23.34 -25.88
N ASN A 494 -17.69 22.43 -25.21
CA ASN A 494 -18.09 21.85 -23.93
C ASN A 494 -17.72 22.76 -22.75
N LYS A 495 -18.56 23.79 -22.55
CA LYS A 495 -18.36 24.81 -21.51
C LYS A 495 -18.24 24.22 -20.10
N ALA A 496 -18.98 23.16 -19.79
CA ALA A 496 -18.87 22.49 -18.48
C ALA A 496 -17.47 21.91 -18.26
N LEU A 497 -16.98 21.09 -19.19
CA LEU A 497 -15.63 20.56 -19.07
C LEU A 497 -14.57 21.66 -19.11
N LEU A 498 -14.72 22.66 -19.99
CA LEU A 498 -13.76 23.77 -20.09
C LEU A 498 -13.71 24.59 -18.81
N TYR A 499 -14.85 24.85 -18.17
CA TYR A 499 -14.95 25.52 -16.88
C TYR A 499 -14.22 24.73 -15.81
N HIS A 500 -14.59 23.46 -15.60
CA HIS A 500 -13.95 22.63 -14.57
C HIS A 500 -12.46 22.35 -14.84
N MET A 501 -11.96 22.52 -16.06
CA MET A 501 -10.52 22.45 -16.35
C MET A 501 -9.78 23.79 -16.15
N GLY A 502 -10.46 24.86 -15.73
CA GLY A 502 -9.90 26.21 -15.61
C GLY A 502 -9.49 26.81 -16.96
N ARG A 503 -10.15 26.41 -18.05
CA ARG A 503 -9.83 26.80 -19.44
C ARG A 503 -10.84 27.78 -20.03
N TRP A 504 -11.91 28.06 -19.29
CA TRP A 504 -12.96 28.97 -19.65
C TRP A 504 -13.62 29.47 -18.37
N GLU A 505 -13.87 30.76 -18.27
CA GLU A 505 -14.61 31.36 -17.16
C GLU A 505 -15.92 31.95 -17.70
N PRO A 506 -17.02 31.90 -16.93
CA PRO A 506 -18.20 32.69 -17.23
C PRO A 506 -17.78 34.16 -17.32
N ARG A 507 -18.21 34.85 -18.37
CA ARG A 507 -18.05 36.31 -18.40
C ARG A 507 -19.16 36.88 -17.53
N ASP A 508 -18.81 37.70 -16.55
CA ASP A 508 -19.78 38.48 -15.80
C ASP A 508 -20.56 39.34 -16.80
N GLU A 509 -21.85 39.05 -16.99
CA GLU A 509 -22.77 39.91 -17.74
C GLU A 509 -23.18 41.10 -16.85
N GLU A 510 -22.21 41.87 -16.35
CA GLU A 510 -22.42 43.15 -15.67
C GLU A 510 -21.27 44.11 -16.03
N ASP A 511 -21.25 44.59 -17.28
CA ASP A 511 -20.59 45.85 -17.65
C ASP A 511 -21.05 46.34 -19.05
N GLU A 512 -22.35 46.19 -19.34
CA GLU A 512 -23.02 46.96 -20.40
C GLU A 512 -24.17 47.79 -19.79
N SER A 513 -23.85 48.56 -18.75
CA SER A 513 -24.66 49.71 -18.35
C SER A 513 -23.74 50.87 -17.98
N ASP A 514 -23.22 51.54 -19.00
CA ASP A 514 -23.11 53.01 -19.05
C ASP A 514 -22.64 53.43 -20.45
N SER A 515 -23.61 53.79 -21.30
CA SER A 515 -23.44 54.55 -22.54
C SER A 515 -24.14 55.89 -22.41
#